data_AF-A0A5B9W4M7-F1
#
_entry.id   AF-A0A5B9W4M7-F1
#
_cell.length_a   1.000
_cell.length_b   1.000
_cell.length_c   1.000
_cell.angle_alpha   90.00
_cell.angle_beta   90.00
_cell.angle_gamma   90.00
#
_symmetry.space_group_name_H-M   'P 1'
#
loop_
_entity.id
_entity.type
_entity.pdbx_description
1 polymer ?
#
loop_
_entity_poly.entity_id
_entity_poly.type
_entity_poly.pdbx_seq_one_letter_code
_entity_poly.pdbx_strand_id
1 'polypeptide(L)'
;MISESSLLRTRRVRRLVDPINSVAWFAMDGLWLAQWQAPAYAALLVTLSTGGLLLYWSRRRDEDLALNAWMWMNALWMTSDLNGYEAVRKAALAVGCFGGLVLAISLRPSRRRRKPLRRFRRIRARR
;
A
#
# COMPACT_ATOMS: atom_id res chain seq x y z
N MET A 1 9.15 26.58 4.47
CA MET A 1 9.33 26.79 3.01
C MET A 1 10.02 25.53 2.47
N ILE A 2 9.28 24.61 1.85
CA ILE A 2 9.86 23.35 1.31
C ILE A 2 10.37 23.67 -0.10
N SER A 3 11.69 23.61 -0.30
CA SER A 3 12.33 23.93 -1.58
C SER A 3 11.86 22.98 -2.69
N GLU A 4 11.53 23.48 -3.87
CA GLU A 4 11.05 22.67 -5.02
C GLU A 4 11.99 21.51 -5.37
N SER A 5 13.28 21.66 -5.08
CA SER A 5 14.30 20.61 -5.25
C SER A 5 14.03 19.37 -4.40
N SER A 6 13.49 19.55 -3.19
CA SER A 6 13.13 18.45 -2.29
C SER A 6 11.92 17.67 -2.81
N LEU A 7 10.89 18.36 -3.31
CA LEU A 7 9.69 17.73 -3.90
C LEU A 7 10.03 16.92 -5.16
N LEU A 8 10.92 17.44 -6.01
CA LEU A 8 11.38 16.74 -7.21
C LEU A 8 12.22 15.50 -6.86
N ARG A 9 13.03 15.57 -5.79
CA ARG A 9 13.80 14.42 -5.29
C ARG A 9 12.85 13.35 -4.76
N THR A 10 11.87 13.70 -3.93
CA THR A 10 10.89 12.73 -3.39
C THR A 10 10.09 12.03 -4.50
N ARG A 11 9.67 12.76 -5.54
CA ARG A 11 8.98 12.15 -6.70
C ARG A 11 9.85 11.17 -7.48
N ARG A 12 11.13 11.48 -7.69
CA ARG A 12 12.07 10.59 -8.38
C ARG A 12 12.33 9.33 -7.59
N VAL A 13 12.58 9.46 -6.28
CA VAL A 13 12.83 8.29 -5.43
C VAL A 13 11.58 7.41 -5.36
N ARG A 14 10.38 7.99 -5.23
CA ARG A 14 9.11 7.22 -5.26
C ARG A 14 8.97 6.37 -6.52
N ARG A 15 9.36 6.88 -7.70
CA ARG A 15 9.29 6.13 -8.97
C ARG A 15 10.25 4.94 -9.04
N LEU A 16 11.31 4.93 -8.25
CA LEU A 16 12.26 3.81 -8.18
C LEU A 16 11.88 2.82 -7.07
N VAL A 17 11.48 3.33 -5.91
CA VAL A 17 11.14 2.52 -4.74
C VAL A 17 9.85 1.72 -4.97
N ASP A 18 8.88 2.27 -5.71
CA ASP A 18 7.59 1.63 -5.94
C ASP A 18 7.68 0.32 -6.79
N PRO A 19 8.42 0.30 -7.93
CA PRO A 19 8.74 -0.94 -8.62
C PRO A 19 9.53 -1.94 -7.78
N ILE A 20 10.54 -1.47 -7.03
CA ILE A 20 11.37 -2.33 -6.18
C ILE A 20 10.51 -3.01 -5.12
N ASN A 21 9.66 -2.24 -4.44
CA ASN A 21 8.72 -2.75 -3.45
C ASN A 21 7.78 -3.80 -4.06
N SER A 22 7.21 -3.49 -5.24
CA SER A 22 6.29 -4.40 -5.93
C SER A 22 6.96 -5.72 -6.33
N VAL A 23 8.18 -5.66 -6.87
CA VAL A 23 8.95 -6.86 -7.25
C VAL A 23 9.36 -7.66 -6.02
N ALA A 24 9.85 -7.00 -4.98
CA ALA A 24 10.23 -7.66 -3.73
C ALA A 24 9.02 -8.35 -3.09
N TRP A 25 7.88 -7.69 -3.07
CA TRP A 25 6.65 -8.27 -2.55
C TRP A 25 6.19 -9.47 -3.39
N PHE A 26 6.16 -9.34 -4.71
CA PHE A 26 5.81 -10.48 -5.58
C PHE A 26 6.76 -11.67 -5.37
N ALA A 27 8.07 -11.42 -5.25
CA ALA A 27 9.05 -12.45 -4.94
C ALA A 27 8.82 -13.07 -3.56
N MET A 28 8.52 -12.26 -2.54
CA MET A 28 8.19 -12.72 -1.19
C MET A 28 7.01 -13.69 -1.21
N ASP A 29 5.91 -13.34 -1.89
CA ASP A 29 4.72 -14.20 -1.99
C ASP A 29 5.05 -15.52 -2.72
N GLY A 30 5.80 -15.46 -3.82
CA GLY A 30 6.23 -16.67 -4.55
C GLY A 30 7.15 -17.58 -3.74
N LEU A 31 8.12 -17.01 -3.03
CA LEU A 31 9.06 -17.74 -2.19
C LEU A 31 8.39 -18.31 -0.93
N TRP A 32 7.42 -17.58 -0.37
CA TRP A 32 6.58 -18.06 0.72
C TRP A 32 5.76 -19.27 0.27
N LEU A 33 5.08 -19.20 -0.88
CA LEU A 33 4.33 -20.33 -1.43
C LEU A 33 5.23 -21.54 -1.74
N ALA A 34 6.48 -21.31 -2.14
CA ALA A 34 7.49 -22.34 -2.33
C ALA A 34 8.09 -22.87 -1.00
N GLN A 35 7.68 -22.33 0.15
CA GLN A 35 8.18 -22.67 1.49
C GLN A 35 9.70 -22.41 1.68
N TRP A 36 10.27 -21.50 0.90
CA TRP A 36 11.68 -21.14 0.99
C TRP A 36 11.89 -20.03 2.01
N GLN A 37 12.12 -20.42 3.26
CA GLN A 37 12.13 -19.51 4.41
C GLN A 37 13.14 -18.35 4.28
N ALA A 38 14.43 -18.65 4.14
CA ALA A 38 15.49 -17.65 4.12
C ALA A 38 15.31 -16.57 3.03
N PRO A 39 15.08 -16.92 1.74
CA PRO A 39 14.87 -15.92 0.71
C PRO A 39 13.52 -15.21 0.86
N ALA A 40 12.47 -15.86 1.40
CA ALA A 40 11.20 -15.19 1.70
C ALA A 40 11.39 -14.09 2.77
N TYR A 41 12.17 -14.35 3.82
CA TYR A 41 12.50 -13.32 4.83
C TYR A 41 13.35 -12.18 4.26
N ALA A 42 14.28 -12.48 3.35
CA ALA A 42 15.06 -11.44 2.68
C ALA A 42 14.17 -10.53 1.84
N ALA A 43 13.26 -11.12 1.04
CA ALA A 43 12.29 -10.37 0.26
C ALA A 43 11.35 -9.56 1.15
N LEU A 44 10.85 -10.16 2.25
CA LEU A 44 10.03 -9.47 3.25
C LEU A 44 10.71 -8.24 3.82
N LEU A 45 11.98 -8.34 4.21
CA LEU A 45 12.74 -7.21 4.76
C LEU A 45 12.81 -6.05 3.76
N VAL A 46 13.06 -6.35 2.48
CA VAL A 46 13.09 -5.35 1.41
C VAL A 46 11.71 -4.71 1.22
N THR A 47 10.65 -5.51 1.19
CA THR A 47 9.26 -5.07 1.07
C THR A 47 8.85 -4.15 2.21
N LEU A 48 9.10 -4.53 3.47
CA LEU A 48 8.75 -3.67 4.61
C LEU A 48 9.58 -2.39 4.65
N SER A 49 10.88 -2.47 4.32
CA SER A 49 11.76 -1.28 4.30
C SER A 49 11.32 -0.28 3.23
N THR A 50 11.03 -0.76 2.02
CA THR A 50 10.61 0.08 0.89
C THR A 50 9.17 0.58 1.04
N GLY A 51 8.24 -0.24 1.52
CA GLY A 51 6.88 0.15 1.85
C GLY A 51 6.80 1.19 2.99
N GLY A 52 7.61 1.02 4.03
CA GLY A 52 7.74 2.00 5.12
C GLY A 52 8.28 3.34 4.61
N LEU A 53 9.29 3.31 3.74
CA LEU A 53 9.85 4.50 3.11
C LEU A 53 8.82 5.23 2.22
N LEU A 54 8.01 4.48 1.46
CA LEU A 54 6.91 5.02 0.66
C LEU A 54 5.83 5.67 1.52
N LEU A 55 5.47 5.06 2.65
CA LEU A 55 4.50 5.63 3.59
C LEU A 55 5.04 6.90 4.25
N TYR A 56 6.31 6.90 4.67
CA TYR A 56 6.96 8.06 5.27
C TYR A 56 6.98 9.28 4.34
N TRP A 57 7.18 9.06 3.04
CA TRP A 57 7.16 10.13 2.04
C TRP A 57 5.78 10.45 1.48
N SER A 58 4.77 9.61 1.74
CA SER A 58 3.40 9.92 1.36
C SER A 58 2.78 10.93 2.33
N ARG A 59 2.20 12.00 1.79
CA ARG A 59 1.31 12.88 2.56
C ARG A 59 -0.02 12.17 2.77
N ARG A 60 -0.11 11.35 3.83
CA ARG A 60 -1.34 10.84 4.47
C ARG A 60 -2.50 10.57 3.49
N ARG A 61 -2.28 9.71 2.50
CA ARG A 61 -3.39 9.16 1.72
C ARG A 61 -3.84 7.89 2.40
N ASP A 62 -5.13 7.79 2.67
CA ASP A 62 -5.71 6.62 3.33
C ASP A 62 -5.45 5.31 2.53
N GLU A 63 -5.34 5.43 1.20
CA GLU A 63 -4.93 4.36 0.27
C GLU A 63 -3.53 3.80 0.60
N ASP A 64 -2.55 4.67 0.88
CA ASP A 64 -1.17 4.25 1.19
C ASP A 64 -1.10 3.59 2.59
N LEU A 65 -1.95 4.03 3.52
CA LEU A 65 -2.08 3.44 4.86
C LEU A 65 -2.69 2.04 4.79
N ALA A 66 -3.74 1.87 3.97
CA ALA A 66 -4.36 0.57 3.73
C ALA A 66 -3.38 -0.40 3.06
N LEU A 67 -2.60 0.06 2.08
CA LEU A 67 -1.57 -0.75 1.45
C LEU A 67 -0.49 -1.18 2.45
N ASN A 68 -0.01 -0.26 3.29
CA ASN A 68 1.01 -0.58 4.28
C ASN A 68 0.47 -1.55 5.35
N ALA A 69 -0.78 -1.36 5.81
CA ALA A 69 -1.44 -2.31 6.70
C ALA A 69 -1.55 -3.71 6.08
N TRP A 70 -1.88 -3.78 4.78
CA TRP A 70 -1.89 -5.04 4.05
C TRP A 70 -0.51 -5.71 3.98
N MET A 71 0.56 -4.93 3.74
CA MET A 71 1.93 -5.45 3.73
C MET A 71 2.33 -6.02 5.09
N TRP A 72 1.99 -5.34 6.20
CA TRP A 72 2.22 -5.84 7.55
C TRP A 72 1.39 -7.10 7.87
N MET A 73 0.15 -7.15 7.41
CA MET A 73 -0.67 -8.36 7.51
C MET A 73 0.04 -9.54 6.81
N ASN A 74 0.47 -9.38 5.57
CA ASN A 74 1.18 -10.42 4.82
C ASN A 74 2.48 -10.84 5.51
N ALA A 75 3.24 -9.90 6.04
CA ALA A 75 4.47 -10.17 6.80
C ALA A 75 4.21 -11.07 8.02
N LEU A 76 3.21 -10.71 8.82
CA LEU A 76 2.81 -11.48 10.00
C LEU A 76 2.26 -12.83 9.60
N TRP A 77 1.45 -12.88 8.53
CA TRP A 77 0.89 -14.12 8.03
C TRP A 77 1.96 -15.10 7.58
N MET A 78 2.89 -14.66 6.72
CA MET A 78 4.03 -15.46 6.26
C MET A 78 4.86 -15.95 7.45
N THR A 79 5.18 -15.07 8.39
CA THR A 79 5.98 -15.42 9.57
C THR A 79 5.25 -16.46 10.44
N SER A 80 3.94 -16.32 10.58
CA SER A 80 3.12 -17.31 11.28
C SER A 80 3.09 -18.65 10.57
N ASP A 81 3.00 -18.65 9.25
CA ASP A 81 2.86 -19.86 8.44
C ASP A 81 4.17 -20.65 8.43
N LEU A 82 5.31 -19.98 8.21
CA LEU A 82 6.62 -20.62 8.16
C LEU A 82 7.13 -21.13 9.52
N ASN A 83 6.71 -20.53 10.64
CA ASN A 83 7.17 -20.93 11.99
C ASN A 83 6.09 -21.63 12.83
N GLY A 84 4.84 -21.71 12.37
CA GLY A 84 3.72 -22.28 13.13
C GLY A 84 3.22 -21.44 14.31
N TYR A 85 3.53 -20.14 14.37
CA TYR A 85 3.16 -19.28 15.50
C TYR A 85 1.71 -18.78 15.43
N GLU A 86 0.80 -19.47 16.13
CA GLU A 86 -0.63 -19.13 16.13
C GLU A 86 -0.95 -17.70 16.62
N ALA A 87 -0.18 -17.19 17.59
CA ALA A 87 -0.33 -15.82 18.10
C ALA A 87 -0.07 -14.77 17.01
N VAL A 88 0.93 -15.00 16.15
CA VAL A 88 1.27 -14.13 15.03
C VAL A 88 0.17 -14.17 13.96
N ARG A 89 -0.45 -15.34 13.75
CA ARG A 89 -1.62 -15.47 12.86
C ARG A 89 -2.78 -14.58 13.29
N LYS A 90 -3.08 -14.56 14.59
CA LYS A 90 -4.16 -13.73 15.16
C LYS A 90 -3.83 -12.24 14.99
N ALA A 91 -2.56 -11.86 15.19
CA ALA A 91 -2.10 -10.50 14.93
C ALA A 91 -2.24 -10.12 13.45
N ALA A 92 -1.88 -11.02 12.52
CA ALA A 92 -2.06 -10.81 11.09
C ALA A 92 -3.54 -10.51 10.77
N LEU A 93 -4.46 -11.36 11.24
CA LEU A 93 -5.90 -11.16 11.05
C LEU A 93 -6.38 -9.80 11.58
N ALA A 94 -5.95 -9.40 12.77
CA ALA A 94 -6.31 -8.11 13.36
C ALA A 94 -5.84 -6.93 12.49
N VAL A 95 -4.59 -6.98 12.01
CA VAL A 95 -4.02 -5.97 11.09
C VAL A 95 -4.76 -5.96 9.75
N GLY A 96 -5.09 -7.13 9.21
CA GLY A 96 -5.86 -7.28 7.98
C GLY A 96 -7.26 -6.69 8.08
N CYS A 97 -7.98 -6.98 9.16
CA CYS A 97 -9.29 -6.39 9.43
C CYS A 97 -9.22 -4.87 9.54
N PHE A 98 -8.20 -4.34 10.23
CA PHE A 98 -7.99 -2.90 10.34
C PHE A 98 -7.70 -2.25 8.98
N GLY A 99 -6.77 -2.82 8.20
CA GLY A 99 -6.43 -2.33 6.86
C GLY A 99 -7.64 -2.37 5.91
N GLY A 100 -8.42 -3.46 5.94
CA GLY A 100 -9.65 -3.60 5.16
C GLY A 100 -10.71 -2.56 5.55
N LEU A 101 -10.85 -2.25 6.84
CA LEU A 101 -11.77 -1.20 7.31
C LEU A 101 -11.34 0.19 6.84
N VAL A 102 -10.04 0.51 6.93
CA VAL A 102 -9.49 1.76 6.38
C VAL A 102 -9.76 1.86 4.88
N LEU A 103 -9.50 0.79 4.13
CA LEU A 103 -9.74 0.76 2.69
C LEU A 103 -11.23 0.94 2.36
N ALA A 104 -12.13 0.25 3.07
CA ALA A 104 -13.57 0.35 2.87
C ALA A 104 -14.09 1.77 3.14
N ILE A 105 -13.57 2.46 4.17
CA ILE A 105 -13.87 3.86 4.45
C ILE A 105 -13.34 4.76 3.33
N SER A 106 -12.14 4.48 2.83
CA SER A 106 -11.49 5.27 1.76
C SER A 106 -12.20 5.15 0.42
N LEU A 107 -12.69 3.95 0.09
CA LEU A 107 -13.44 3.66 -1.13
C LEU A 107 -14.88 4.18 -1.07
N ARG A 108 -15.36 4.60 0.11
CA ARG A 108 -16.74 5.08 0.28
C ARG A 108 -16.93 6.30 -0.63
N PRO A 109 -17.79 6.21 -1.67
CA PRO A 109 -17.91 7.28 -2.65
C PRO A 109 -18.39 8.54 -1.92
N SER A 110 -17.56 9.59 -1.90
CA SER A 110 -18.04 10.88 -1.41
C SER A 110 -19.25 11.25 -2.29
N ARG A 111 -20.44 11.35 -1.68
CA ARG A 111 -21.66 11.82 -2.36
C ARG A 111 -21.50 13.21 -2.99
N ARG A 112 -20.37 13.89 -2.76
CA ARG A 112 -20.00 15.22 -3.31
C ARG A 112 -19.40 15.23 -4.72
N ARG A 113 -19.09 14.09 -5.35
CA ARG A 113 -18.61 14.06 -6.76
C ARG A 113 -19.73 14.02 -7.82
N ARG A 114 -20.98 14.34 -7.48
CA ARG A 114 -22.03 14.66 -8.48
C ARG A 114 -21.92 16.10 -9.01
N LYS A 115 -20.76 16.51 -9.50
CA LYS A 115 -20.66 17.68 -10.39
C LYS A 115 -19.74 17.43 -11.61
N PRO A 116 -20.11 16.56 -12.57
CA PRO A 116 -19.56 16.66 -13.93
C PRO A 116 -20.57 17.20 -14.97
N LEU A 117 -21.86 17.37 -14.67
CA LEU A 117 -22.86 17.60 -15.72
C LEU A 117 -23.28 19.06 -15.98
N ARG A 118 -22.90 20.03 -15.13
CA ARG A 118 -23.20 21.44 -15.41
C ARG A 118 -22.36 22.03 -16.53
N ARG A 119 -21.16 21.48 -16.82
CA ARG A 119 -20.29 21.99 -17.89
C ARG A 119 -20.80 21.60 -19.28
N PHE A 120 -21.38 20.41 -19.43
CA PHE A 120 -21.96 19.96 -20.69
C PHE A 120 -23.26 20.66 -21.06
N ARG A 121 -24.07 21.10 -20.08
CA ARG A 121 -25.31 21.83 -20.36
C ARG A 121 -25.08 23.23 -20.95
N ARG A 122 -23.93 23.86 -20.71
CA ARG A 122 -23.59 25.17 -21.32
C ARG A 122 -23.18 25.08 -22.79
N ILE A 123 -22.71 23.93 -23.25
CA ILE A 123 -22.30 23.74 -24.66
C ILE A 123 -23.54 23.56 -25.55
N ARG A 124 -24.63 22.97 -25.03
CA ARG A 124 -25.87 22.77 -25.80
C ARG A 124 -26.77 24.02 -25.88
N ALA A 125 -26.57 25.03 -25.04
CA ALA A 125 -27.40 26.25 -25.03
C ALA A 125 -26.84 27.40 -25.90
N ARG A 126 -25.80 27.14 -26.71
CA ARG A 126 -25.22 28.10 -27.68
C ARG A 126 -25.35 27.61 -29.13
N ARG A 127 -26.27 26.69 -29.40
CA ARG A 127 -26.77 26.43 -30.75
C ARG A 127 -28.18 26.97 -30.85
#